data_AF-A0A1F8GB18-F1
#
_entry.id   AF-A0A1F8GB18-F1
#
_cell.length_a   1.000
_cell.length_b   1.000
_cell.length_c   1.000
_cell.angle_alpha   90.00
_cell.angle_beta   90.00
_cell.angle_gamma   90.00
#
_symmetry.space_group_name_H-M   'P 1'
#
loop_
_entity.id
_entity.type
_entity.pdbx_description
1 polymer ?
#
loop_
_entity_poly.entity_id
_entity_poly.type
_entity_poly.pdbx_seq_one_letter_code
_entity_poly.pdbx_strand_id
1 'polypeptide(L)'
;MFLTFVLFLMISVQAIAYLWFQSKGGLVSHKKFILVNLFLMVGQSAQSIESFIKEAYASFAIASFFFLMTAVGAIKRYIIMKKDV
;
A
#
# COMPACT_ATOMS: atom_id res chain seq x y z
N MET A 1 -12.86 -18.82 -6.42
CA MET A 1 -13.73 -18.07 -5.48
C MET A 1 -12.98 -17.67 -4.21
N PHE A 2 -12.32 -18.60 -3.51
CA PHE A 2 -11.53 -18.29 -2.30
C PHE A 2 -10.40 -17.27 -2.53
N LEU A 3 -9.56 -17.46 -3.55
CA LEU A 3 -8.46 -16.53 -3.86
C LEU A 3 -8.96 -15.10 -4.10
N THR A 4 -10.01 -14.94 -4.91
CA THR A 4 -10.61 -13.63 -5.21
C THR A 4 -11.11 -12.94 -3.93
N PHE A 5 -11.72 -13.69 -3.01
CA PHE A 5 -12.16 -13.15 -1.72
C PHE A 5 -10.98 -12.64 -0.88
N VAL A 6 -9.88 -13.40 -0.82
CA VAL A 6 -8.66 -12.99 -0.10
C VAL A 6 -8.07 -11.72 -0.72
N LEU A 7 -7.96 -11.64 -2.05
CA LEU A 7 -7.46 -10.45 -2.75
C LEU A 7 -8.36 -9.23 -2.50
N PHE A 8 -9.68 -9.44 -2.45
CA PHE A 8 -10.63 -8.37 -2.14
C PHE A 8 -10.48 -7.84 -0.71
N LEU A 9 -10.24 -8.72 0.27
CA LEU A 9 -9.94 -8.32 1.64
C LEU A 9 -8.66 -7.48 1.72
N MET A 10 -7.60 -7.88 1.00
CA MET A 10 -6.34 -7.12 0.93
C MET A 10 -6.54 -5.72 0.33
N ILE A 11 -7.32 -5.62 -0.76
CA ILE A 11 -7.68 -4.32 -1.36
C ILE A 11 -8.52 -3.48 -0.38
N SER A 12 -9.43 -4.11 0.37
CA SER A 12 -10.24 -3.42 1.38
C SER A 12 -9.37 -2.82 2.50
N VAL A 13 -8.33 -3.55 2.95
CA VAL A 13 -7.35 -3.04 3.91
C VAL A 13 -6.63 -1.80 3.38
N GLN A 14 -6.18 -1.82 2.12
CA GLN A 14 -5.61 -0.63 1.47
C GLN A 14 -6.60 0.52 1.44
N ALA A 15 -7.86 0.29 1.05
CA ALA A 15 -8.87 1.33 0.95
C ALA A 15 -9.16 1.99 2.31
N ILE A 16 -9.29 1.19 3.37
CA ILE A 16 -9.50 1.70 4.74
C ILE A 16 -8.29 2.51 5.20
N ALA A 17 -7.07 2.00 4.99
CA ALA A 17 -5.85 2.70 5.36
C ALA A 17 -5.70 4.03 4.61
N TYR A 18 -6.01 4.04 3.31
CA TYR A 18 -6.00 5.25 2.49
C TYR A 18 -7.03 6.29 2.95
N LEU A 19 -8.29 5.88 3.15
CA LEU A 19 -9.35 6.78 3.61
C LEU A 19 -9.03 7.37 4.98
N TRP A 20 -8.52 6.56 5.90
CA TRP A 20 -8.08 7.04 7.20
C TRP A 20 -6.92 8.04 7.06
N PHE A 21 -5.92 7.75 6.24
CA PHE A 21 -4.79 8.65 6.01
C PHE A 21 -5.24 9.98 5.41
N GLN A 22 -6.18 9.94 4.45
CA GLN A 22 -6.76 11.14 3.85
C GLN A 22 -7.62 11.94 4.83
N SER A 23 -8.34 11.28 5.74
CA SER A 23 -9.07 11.97 6.82
C SER A 23 -8.16 12.75 7.79
N LYS A 24 -6.85 12.46 7.78
CA LYS A 24 -5.82 13.18 8.54
C LYS A 24 -5.08 14.23 7.69
N GLY A 25 -5.49 14.46 6.45
CA GLY A 25 -4.82 15.37 5.52
C GLY A 25 -3.38 14.98 5.22
N GLY A 26 -3.03 13.70 5.38
CA GLY A 26 -1.65 13.21 5.24
C GLY A 26 -0.70 13.59 6.38
N LEU A 27 -1.18 14.29 7.42
CA LEU A 27 -0.37 14.71 8.56
C LEU A 27 -0.44 13.67 9.69
N VAL A 28 0.46 12.69 9.64
CA VAL A 28 0.55 11.63 10.65
C VAL A 28 1.99 11.48 11.16
N SER A 29 2.13 10.96 12.38
CA SER A 29 3.44 10.65 12.96
C SER A 29 4.19 9.60 12.13
N HIS A 30 5.52 9.56 12.23
CA HIS A 30 6.37 8.62 11.48
C HIS A 30 5.90 7.17 11.58
N LYS A 31 5.60 6.70 12.79
CA LYS A 31 5.10 5.33 13.05
C LYS A 31 3.79 5.06 12.30
N LYS A 32 2.83 6.00 12.36
CA LYS A 32 1.54 5.89 11.68
C LYS A 32 1.70 5.94 10.17
N PHE A 33 2.59 6.78 9.65
CA PHE A 33 2.89 6.86 8.22
C PHE A 33 3.41 5.52 7.70
N ILE A 34 4.39 4.93 8.40
CA ILE A 34 4.97 3.64 8.02
C ILE A 34 3.89 2.55 8.05
N LEU A 35 3.08 2.51 9.11
CA LEU A 35 2.00 1.52 9.24
C LEU A 35 0.96 1.64 8.11
N VAL A 36 0.55 2.86 7.75
CA VAL A 36 -0.36 3.08 6.61
C VAL A 36 0.28 2.56 5.32
N ASN A 37 1.54 2.90 5.06
CA ASN A 37 2.22 2.44 3.84
C ASN A 37 2.32 0.91 3.78
N LEU A 38 2.52 0.23 4.92
CA LEU A 38 2.46 -1.24 4.97
C LEU A 38 1.07 -1.76 4.54
N PHE A 39 -0.02 -1.16 5.02
CA PHE A 39 -1.37 -1.55 4.61
C PHE A 39 -1.68 -1.22 3.15
N LEU A 40 -1.17 -0.10 2.62
CA LEU A 40 -1.29 0.22 1.19
C LEU A 40 -0.57 -0.83 0.32
N MET A 41 0.63 -1.24 0.72
CA MET A 41 1.41 -2.25 0.01
C MET A 41 0.71 -3.61 -0.03
N VAL A 42 -0.02 -4.00 1.03
CA VAL A 42 -0.83 -5.23 1.03
C VAL A 42 -1.87 -5.23 -0.11
N GLY A 43 -2.63 -4.15 -0.28
CA GLY A 43 -3.61 -4.07 -1.37
C GLY A 43 -2.96 -3.95 -2.75
N GLN A 44 -1.83 -3.24 -2.87
CA GLN A 44 -1.10 -3.11 -4.14
C GLN A 44 -0.52 -4.46 -4.58
N SER A 45 -0.07 -5.31 -3.65
CA SER A 45 0.31 -6.69 -3.92
C SER A 45 -0.88 -7.50 -4.43
N ALA A 46 -2.06 -7.37 -3.80
CA ALA A 46 -3.26 -8.07 -4.27
C ALA A 46 -3.68 -7.63 -5.69
N GLN A 47 -3.68 -6.32 -5.95
CA GLN A 47 -3.99 -5.77 -7.26
C GLN A 47 -2.98 -6.21 -8.32
N SER A 48 -1.69 -6.27 -7.97
CA SER A 48 -0.63 -6.76 -8.85
C SER A 48 -0.83 -8.25 -9.19
N ILE A 49 -1.05 -9.10 -8.18
CA ILE A 49 -1.31 -10.55 -8.37
C ILE A 49 -2.55 -10.77 -9.25
N GLU A 50 -3.66 -10.09 -8.94
CA GLU A 50 -4.89 -10.23 -9.72
C GLU A 50 -4.71 -9.79 -11.18
N SER A 51 -4.03 -8.66 -11.39
CA SER A 51 -3.78 -8.12 -12.73
C SER A 51 -2.87 -9.03 -13.55
N PHE A 52 -1.87 -9.66 -12.91
CA PHE A 52 -1.00 -10.62 -13.58
C PHE A 52 -1.78 -11.87 -14.01
N ILE A 53 -2.61 -12.43 -13.12
CA ILE A 53 -3.44 -13.63 -13.41
C ILE A 53 -4.43 -13.35 -14.54
N LYS A 54 -4.96 -12.12 -14.63
CA LYS A 54 -5.92 -11.69 -15.66
C LYS A 54 -5.27 -11.15 -16.93
N GLU A 55 -3.93 -11.23 -17.06
CA GLU A 55 -3.16 -10.68 -18.18
C GLU A 55 -3.38 -9.17 -18.41
N ALA A 56 -3.81 -8.44 -17.39
CA ALA A 56 -4.01 -7.00 -17.40
C ALA A 56 -2.69 -6.26 -17.10
N TYR A 57 -1.71 -6.38 -18.01
CA TYR A 57 -0.34 -5.92 -17.78
C TYR A 57 -0.19 -4.42 -17.50
N ALA A 58 -1.05 -3.58 -18.05
CA ALA A 58 -1.08 -2.15 -17.73
C ALA A 58 -1.41 -1.91 -16.25
N SER A 59 -2.44 -2.58 -15.73
CA SER A 59 -2.84 -2.51 -14.33
C SER A 59 -1.77 -3.12 -13.41
N PHE A 60 -1.14 -4.22 -13.83
CA PHE A 60 -0.01 -4.83 -13.14
C PHE A 60 1.17 -3.86 -12.99
N ALA A 61 1.55 -3.17 -14.07
CA ALA A 61 2.65 -2.21 -14.06
C ALA A 61 2.35 -1.03 -13.11
N ILE A 62 1.13 -0.50 -13.16
CA ILE A 62 0.70 0.60 -12.28
C ILE A 62 0.72 0.16 -10.81
N ALA A 63 0.13 -1.00 -10.48
CA ALA A 63 0.09 -1.50 -9.11
C ALA A 63 1.50 -1.73 -8.55
N SER A 64 2.38 -2.30 -9.37
CA SER A 64 3.79 -2.55 -9.00
C SER A 64 4.58 -1.25 -8.83
N PHE A 65 4.36 -0.25 -9.70
CA PHE A 65 4.96 1.08 -9.53
C PHE A 65 4.53 1.72 -8.22
N PHE A 66 3.23 1.73 -7.91
CA PHE A 66 2.72 2.26 -6.65
C PHE A 66 3.28 1.51 -5.44
N PHE A 67 3.40 0.19 -5.51
CA PHE A 67 4.07 -0.61 -4.48
C PHE A 67 5.49 -0.13 -4.20
N LEU A 68 6.31 0.01 -5.25
CA LEU A 68 7.69 0.46 -5.11
C LEU A 68 7.78 1.87 -4.52
N MET A 69 6.95 2.80 -5.00
CA MET A 69 6.95 4.18 -4.50
C MET A 69 6.49 4.26 -3.04
N THR A 70 5.51 3.46 -2.67
CA THR A 70 5.01 3.32 -1.28
C THR A 70 6.10 2.77 -0.37
N ALA A 71 6.83 1.73 -0.82
CA ALA A 71 7.96 1.16 -0.09
C ALA A 71 9.09 2.19 0.11
N VAL A 72 9.48 2.91 -0.94
CA VAL A 72 10.49 3.98 -0.86
C VAL A 72 10.06 5.06 0.12
N GLY A 73 8.80 5.48 0.09
CA GLY A 73 8.24 6.45 1.04
C GLY A 73 8.34 5.98 2.49
N ALA A 74 7.95 4.73 2.76
CA ALA A 74 8.03 4.12 4.08
C ALA A 74 9.48 4.03 4.60
N ILE A 75 10.41 3.58 3.74
CA ILE A 75 11.84 3.46 4.08
C ILE A 75 12.43 4.83 4.38
N LYS A 76 12.19 5.83 3.52
CA LYS A 76 12.67 7.20 3.76
C LYS A 76 12.16 7.75 5.09
N ARG A 77 10.87 7.55 5.40
CA ARG A 77 10.27 8.01 6.66
C ARG A 77 10.84 7.28 7.88
N TYR A 78 11.16 5.98 7.74
CA TYR A 78 11.80 5.18 8.79
C TYR A 78 13.23 5.65 9.08
N ILE A 79 14.02 5.94 8.04
CA ILE A 79 15.38 6.47 8.20
C ILE A 79 15.36 7.82 8.94
N ILE A 80 14.43 8.71 8.58
CA ILE A 80 14.25 10.00 9.26
C ILE A 80 13.88 9.77 10.74
N MET A 81 12.90 8.91 11.01
CA MET A 81 12.49 8.58 12.38
C MET A 81 13.65 8.07 13.24
N LYS A 82 14.57 7.29 12.67
CA LYS A 82 15.76 6.79 13.40
C LYS A 82 16.80 7.88 13.66
N LYS A 83 16.85 8.94 12.84
CA LYS A 83 17.77 10.07 13.04
C LYS A 83 17.25 11.06 14.09
N ASP A 84 15.93 11.16 14.24
CA ASP A 84 15.27 12.08 15.16
C ASP A 84 15.13 11.52 16.60
N VAL A 85 15.44 10.23 16.80
CA VAL A 85 15.43 9.51 18.09
C VAL A 85 16.86 9.32 18.56
#